data_AF-A0A645EU31-F1
#
_entry.id   AF-A0A645EU31-F1
#
_cell.length_a   1.000
_cell.length_b   1.000
_cell.length_c   1.000
_cell.angle_alpha   90.00
_cell.angle_beta   90.00
_cell.angle_gamma   90.00
#
_symmetry.space_group_name_H-M   'P 1'
#
loop_
_entity.id
_entity.type
_entity.pdbx_description
1 polymer ?
#
loop_
_entity_poly.entity_id
_entity_poly.type
_entity_poly.pdbx_seq_one_letter_code
_entity_poly.pdbx_strand_id
1 'polypeptide(L)'
;MGEGLLAKYMGKKKLIAETGAGQHGVALATAAAFFGLECDIYMGEVDIKKQAPNVTRMRMLGARVVPVSHGLKTLKEAVDAAFEGYLKEYEDAIYCIGSAVGPHPFPMMVRDFQMVVGIEAREQFLEMTGHFPDALCACVGGGSNSAGLFIPFLADPVEIYGVEPLGRGTEVGEHAATITYGKKGILHGFESYLLQDNKGEPLPVYSIASGLDYPSVGPEHAFLHDAGRIHYATATDEEAVRAFFMLSRYEGIIPALESSHGLAYAIKLSQKMKTGSILVNLSGRGDKDIDYIEEKYGFGDQFFGEDE
;
A
#
# COMPACT_ATOMS: atom_id res chain seq x y z
N MET A 1 1.77 8.55 -12.25
CA MET A 1 2.40 9.23 -13.42
C MET A 1 2.65 8.27 -14.57
N GLY A 2 3.37 7.15 -14.37
CA GLY A 2 3.68 6.18 -15.43
C GLY A 2 2.45 5.70 -16.22
N GLU A 3 1.38 5.30 -15.53
CA GLU A 3 0.14 4.86 -16.18
C GLU A 3 -0.54 5.98 -17.00
N GLY A 4 -0.53 7.23 -16.51
CA GLY A 4 -1.06 8.37 -17.25
C GLY A 4 -0.26 8.68 -18.53
N LEU A 5 1.07 8.53 -18.46
CA LEU A 5 1.93 8.66 -19.65
C LEU A 5 1.66 7.54 -20.66
N LEU A 6 1.51 6.30 -20.17
CA LEU A 6 1.16 5.15 -21.02
C LEU A 6 -0.19 5.36 -21.69
N ALA A 7 -1.19 5.86 -20.96
CA ALA A 7 -2.50 6.19 -21.50
C ALA A 7 -2.40 7.17 -22.68
N LYS A 8 -1.61 8.25 -22.53
CA LYS A 8 -1.36 9.21 -23.62
C LYS A 8 -0.67 8.55 -24.82
N TYR A 9 0.34 7.72 -24.57
CA TYR A 9 1.05 7.00 -25.63
C TYR A 9 0.10 6.07 -26.42
N MET A 10 -0.82 5.40 -25.72
CA MET A 10 -1.84 4.53 -26.32
C MET A 10 -2.99 5.28 -27.01
N GLY A 11 -3.02 6.61 -26.95
CA GLY A 11 -4.12 7.42 -27.49
C GLY A 11 -5.42 7.35 -26.67
N LYS A 12 -5.36 6.90 -25.41
CA LYS A 12 -6.49 6.89 -24.49
C LYS A 12 -6.83 8.32 -24.05
N LYS A 13 -8.10 8.54 -23.74
CA LYS A 13 -8.65 9.84 -23.35
C LYS A 13 -9.04 9.91 -21.88
N LYS A 14 -9.20 8.75 -21.24
CA LYS A 14 -9.70 8.63 -19.88
C LYS A 14 -8.88 7.66 -19.04
N LEU A 15 -8.68 8.02 -17.77
CA LEU A 15 -8.18 7.14 -16.72
C LEU A 15 -9.33 6.69 -15.84
N ILE A 16 -9.34 5.41 -15.49
CA ILE A 16 -10.27 4.81 -14.53
C ILE A 16 -9.44 4.25 -13.37
N ALA A 17 -9.87 4.44 -12.13
CA ALA A 17 -9.34 3.68 -10.99
C ALA A 17 -10.36 3.50 -9.88
N GLU A 18 -10.06 2.59 -8.98
CA GLU A 18 -10.64 2.50 -7.65
C GLU A 18 -9.83 3.29 -6.63
N THR A 19 -10.40 3.57 -5.46
CA THR A 19 -9.59 3.95 -4.29
C THR A 19 -10.32 3.65 -2.98
N GLY A 20 -9.56 3.29 -1.94
CA GLY A 20 -10.04 3.17 -0.55
C GLY A 20 -9.66 4.40 0.26
N ALA A 21 -8.41 4.48 0.75
CA ALA A 21 -7.89 5.64 1.50
C ALA A 21 -7.91 6.98 0.72
N GLY A 22 -8.04 6.94 -0.61
CA GLY A 22 -8.12 8.13 -1.46
C GLY A 22 -6.79 8.58 -2.07
N GLN A 23 -5.65 8.06 -1.60
CA GLN A 23 -4.33 8.47 -2.10
C GLN A 23 -4.10 8.11 -3.57
N HIS A 24 -4.39 6.87 -3.98
CA HIS A 24 -4.30 6.47 -5.38
C HIS A 24 -5.24 7.32 -6.26
N GLY A 25 -6.48 7.53 -5.81
CA GLY A 25 -7.42 8.38 -6.52
C GLY A 25 -6.94 9.83 -6.71
N VAL A 26 -6.35 10.44 -5.68
CA VAL A 26 -5.74 11.78 -5.78
C VAL A 26 -4.51 11.78 -6.71
N ALA A 27 -3.67 10.75 -6.64
CA ALA A 27 -2.49 10.61 -7.50
C ALA A 27 -2.89 10.48 -8.98
N LEU A 28 -3.91 9.67 -9.27
CA LEU A 28 -4.39 9.49 -10.63
C LEU A 28 -5.13 10.72 -11.15
N ALA A 29 -5.94 11.38 -10.33
CA ALA A 29 -6.56 12.66 -10.67
C ALA A 29 -5.52 13.73 -11.00
N THR A 30 -4.42 13.77 -10.24
CA THR A 30 -3.27 14.66 -10.51
C THR A 30 -2.63 14.34 -11.86
N ALA A 31 -2.38 13.06 -12.14
CA ALA A 31 -1.81 12.63 -13.41
C ALA A 31 -2.75 12.96 -14.58
N ALA A 32 -4.06 12.71 -14.44
CA ALA A 32 -5.04 13.03 -15.46
C ALA A 32 -5.09 14.53 -15.76
N ALA A 33 -5.13 15.38 -14.72
CA ALA A 33 -5.09 16.82 -14.86
C ALA A 33 -3.81 17.29 -15.60
N PHE A 34 -2.65 16.75 -15.22
CA PHE A 34 -1.37 17.07 -15.85
C PHE A 34 -1.33 16.67 -17.34
N PHE A 35 -1.81 15.48 -17.68
CA PHE A 35 -1.81 14.98 -19.05
C PHE A 35 -3.03 15.41 -19.87
N GLY A 36 -3.97 16.15 -19.30
CA GLY A 36 -5.22 16.54 -19.97
C GLY A 36 -6.06 15.32 -20.38
N LEU A 37 -6.30 14.41 -19.43
CA LEU A 37 -7.14 13.23 -19.56
C LEU A 37 -8.38 13.37 -18.67
N GLU A 38 -9.49 12.74 -19.04
CA GLU A 38 -10.61 12.54 -18.14
C GLU A 38 -10.25 11.53 -17.03
N CYS A 39 -10.89 11.61 -15.87
CA CYS A 39 -10.57 10.74 -14.73
C CYS A 39 -11.84 10.35 -13.98
N ASP A 40 -12.11 9.04 -13.93
CA ASP A 40 -13.17 8.44 -13.14
C ASP A 40 -12.58 7.64 -11.99
N ILE A 41 -12.94 8.01 -10.75
CA ILE A 41 -12.49 7.32 -9.54
C ILE A 41 -13.68 6.68 -8.84
N TYR A 42 -13.70 5.35 -8.82
CA TYR A 42 -14.69 4.54 -8.12
C TYR A 42 -14.31 4.44 -6.64
N MET A 43 -15.25 4.76 -5.75
CA MET A 43 -14.98 4.78 -4.31
C MET A 43 -16.23 4.36 -3.54
N GLY A 44 -16.06 3.47 -2.57
CA GLY A 44 -17.14 3.02 -1.70
C GLY A 44 -17.76 4.15 -0.87
N GLU A 45 -19.07 4.15 -0.66
CA GLU A 45 -19.74 5.24 0.11
C GLU A 45 -19.23 5.37 1.56
N VAL A 46 -18.78 4.27 2.17
CA VAL A 46 -18.18 4.30 3.51
C VAL A 46 -16.86 5.06 3.46
N ASP A 47 -16.02 4.74 2.47
CA ASP A 47 -14.73 5.40 2.26
C ASP A 47 -14.88 6.86 1.84
N ILE A 48 -15.88 7.21 1.02
CA ILE A 48 -16.18 8.59 0.64
C ILE A 48 -16.44 9.47 1.87
N LYS A 49 -17.19 8.94 2.86
CA LYS A 49 -17.45 9.66 4.11
C LYS A 49 -16.20 9.76 4.97
N LYS A 50 -15.47 8.64 5.14
CA LYS A 50 -14.26 8.58 5.98
C LYS A 50 -13.13 9.45 5.42
N GLN A 51 -13.01 9.55 4.10
CA GLN A 51 -11.90 10.21 3.39
C GLN A 51 -12.37 11.47 2.64
N ALA A 52 -13.32 12.21 3.22
CA ALA A 52 -13.89 13.43 2.63
C ALA A 52 -12.83 14.46 2.15
N PRO A 53 -11.68 14.66 2.84
CA PRO A 53 -10.62 15.53 2.34
C PRO A 53 -10.04 15.08 0.99
N ASN A 54 -9.82 13.77 0.80
CA ASN A 54 -9.30 13.24 -0.47
C ASN A 54 -10.35 13.27 -1.58
N VAL A 55 -11.63 13.03 -1.27
CA VAL A 55 -12.73 13.22 -2.23
C VAL A 55 -12.79 14.65 -2.74
N THR A 56 -12.62 15.63 -1.84
CA THR A 56 -12.58 17.05 -2.20
C THR A 56 -11.40 17.35 -3.11
N ARG A 57 -10.19 16.88 -2.78
CA ARG A 57 -8.98 17.03 -3.62
C ARG A 57 -9.17 16.45 -5.03
N MET A 58 -9.72 15.24 -5.14
CA MET A 58 -9.99 14.60 -6.44
C MET A 58 -10.93 15.45 -7.30
N ARG A 59 -12.02 15.97 -6.72
CA ARG A 59 -12.96 16.84 -7.44
C ARG A 59 -12.35 18.17 -7.84
N MET A 60 -11.51 18.77 -7.00
CA MET A 60 -10.77 20.00 -7.34
C MET A 60 -9.80 19.79 -8.50
N LEU A 61 -9.25 18.59 -8.64
CA LEU A 61 -8.41 18.18 -9.76
C LEU A 61 -9.20 17.83 -11.04
N GLY A 62 -10.53 17.93 -11.01
CA GLY A 62 -11.40 17.66 -12.15
C GLY A 62 -11.80 16.19 -12.32
N ALA A 63 -11.45 15.31 -11.38
CA ALA A 63 -11.88 13.91 -11.45
C ALA A 63 -13.34 13.74 -11.01
N ARG A 64 -14.05 12.83 -11.68
CA ARG A 64 -15.39 12.39 -11.29
C ARG A 64 -15.28 11.25 -10.28
N VAL A 65 -15.69 11.51 -9.05
CA VAL A 65 -15.77 10.47 -8.00
C VAL A 65 -17.10 9.76 -8.10
N VAL A 66 -17.07 8.48 -8.48
CA VAL A 66 -18.23 7.60 -8.71
C VAL A 66 -18.50 6.79 -7.43
N PRO A 67 -19.62 7.05 -6.71
CA PRO A 67 -19.92 6.35 -5.47
C PRO A 67 -20.37 4.92 -5.71
N VAL A 68 -19.85 3.99 -4.91
CA VAL A 68 -20.25 2.57 -4.92
C VAL A 68 -21.04 2.26 -3.66
N SER A 69 -22.32 1.91 -3.85
CA SER A 69 -23.33 1.81 -2.79
C SER A 69 -23.83 0.39 -2.50
N HIS A 70 -23.28 -0.63 -3.18
CA HIS A 70 -23.60 -2.03 -2.95
C HIS A 70 -22.53 -2.72 -2.07
N GLY A 71 -22.83 -3.93 -1.60
CA GLY A 71 -21.90 -4.72 -0.77
C GLY A 71 -21.51 -4.02 0.54
N LEU A 72 -20.25 -4.19 0.95
CA LEU A 72 -19.67 -3.51 2.12
C LEU A 72 -19.38 -2.03 1.86
N LYS A 73 -19.44 -1.59 0.59
CA LYS A 73 -19.20 -0.21 0.16
C LYS A 73 -17.79 0.26 0.50
N THR A 74 -16.82 -0.63 0.27
CA THR A 74 -15.38 -0.43 0.57
C THR A 74 -14.53 -0.61 -0.69
N LEU A 75 -13.20 -0.68 -0.54
CA LEU A 75 -12.24 -0.88 -1.64
C LEU A 75 -12.59 -2.07 -2.54
N LYS A 76 -13.02 -3.21 -2.00
CA LYS A 76 -13.35 -4.40 -2.81
C LYS A 76 -14.45 -4.07 -3.83
N GLU A 77 -15.58 -3.52 -3.38
CA GLU A 77 -16.67 -3.17 -4.30
C GLU A 77 -16.28 -2.03 -5.26
N ALA A 78 -15.36 -1.15 -4.85
CA ALA A 78 -14.81 -0.13 -5.74
C ALA A 78 -13.97 -0.74 -6.87
N VAL A 79 -13.19 -1.79 -6.60
CA VAL A 79 -12.47 -2.56 -7.63
C VAL A 79 -13.45 -3.19 -8.62
N ASP A 80 -14.47 -3.90 -8.11
CA ASP A 80 -15.49 -4.55 -8.95
C ASP A 80 -16.17 -3.54 -9.88
N ALA A 81 -16.59 -2.39 -9.33
CA ALA A 81 -17.22 -1.33 -10.10
C ALA A 81 -16.27 -0.66 -11.12
N ALA A 82 -14.98 -0.52 -10.80
CA ALA A 82 -13.98 0.02 -11.71
C ALA A 82 -13.75 -0.91 -12.91
N PHE A 83 -13.71 -2.22 -12.68
CA PHE A 83 -13.66 -3.21 -13.77
C PHE A 83 -14.91 -3.15 -14.65
N GLU A 84 -16.10 -3.06 -14.07
CA GLU A 84 -17.34 -2.90 -14.84
C GLU A 84 -17.36 -1.61 -15.68
N GLY A 85 -16.82 -0.51 -15.13
CA GLY A 85 -16.62 0.75 -15.84
C GLY A 85 -15.67 0.59 -17.01
N TYR A 86 -14.52 -0.02 -16.76
CA TYR A 86 -13.51 -0.26 -17.78
C TYR A 86 -14.03 -1.14 -18.91
N LEU A 87 -14.78 -2.22 -18.61
CA LEU A 87 -15.38 -3.09 -19.63
C LEU A 87 -16.30 -2.34 -20.62
N LYS A 88 -16.94 -1.25 -20.18
CA LYS A 88 -17.83 -0.44 -21.02
C LYS A 88 -17.08 0.58 -21.86
N GLU A 89 -15.91 1.01 -21.42
CA GLU A 89 -15.19 2.16 -21.97
C GLU A 89 -13.75 1.82 -22.42
N TYR A 90 -13.39 0.52 -22.51
CA TYR A 90 -12.01 0.06 -22.71
C TYR A 90 -11.34 0.57 -23.99
N GLU A 91 -12.10 1.00 -25.01
CA GLU A 91 -11.56 1.58 -26.23
C GLU A 91 -10.96 2.97 -25.98
N ASP A 92 -11.62 3.81 -25.20
CA ASP A 92 -11.21 5.19 -24.91
C ASP A 92 -10.51 5.35 -23.54
N ALA A 93 -10.74 4.42 -22.61
CA ALA A 93 -10.21 4.46 -21.25
C ALA A 93 -9.10 3.41 -21.02
N ILE A 94 -8.31 3.62 -19.98
CA ILE A 94 -7.45 2.61 -19.37
C ILE A 94 -7.75 2.53 -17.87
N TYR A 95 -7.83 1.31 -17.36
CA TYR A 95 -7.91 1.07 -15.93
C TYR A 95 -6.50 1.09 -15.31
N CYS A 96 -6.31 1.93 -14.31
CA CYS A 96 -5.04 2.16 -13.63
C CYS A 96 -5.08 1.55 -12.23
N ILE A 97 -4.51 0.35 -12.08
CA ILE A 97 -4.51 -0.39 -10.82
C ILE A 97 -3.47 0.21 -9.87
N GLY A 98 -3.89 0.57 -8.65
CA GLY A 98 -3.06 1.31 -7.70
C GLY A 98 -1.96 0.53 -6.97
N SER A 99 -1.79 -0.76 -7.29
CA SER A 99 -0.80 -1.61 -6.62
C SER A 99 -0.23 -2.69 -7.55
N ALA A 100 0.81 -3.40 -7.11
CA ALA A 100 1.45 -4.48 -7.87
C ALA A 100 0.61 -5.78 -7.86
N VAL A 101 -0.69 -5.64 -8.13
CA VAL A 101 -1.73 -6.68 -8.11
C VAL A 101 -2.48 -6.67 -9.44
N GLY A 102 -3.47 -7.55 -9.57
CA GLY A 102 -4.29 -7.65 -10.78
C GLY A 102 -3.66 -8.54 -11.87
N PRO A 103 -4.37 -8.72 -13.00
CA PRO A 103 -3.89 -9.58 -14.09
C PRO A 103 -2.62 -9.00 -14.73
N HIS A 104 -1.85 -9.84 -15.41
CA HIS A 104 -0.79 -9.36 -16.29
C HIS A 104 -1.38 -8.38 -17.33
N PRO A 105 -0.75 -7.22 -17.61
CA PRO A 105 0.61 -6.82 -17.22
C PRO A 105 0.74 -5.97 -15.94
N PHE A 106 -0.33 -5.73 -15.19
CA PHE A 106 -0.35 -4.74 -14.10
C PHE A 106 0.70 -4.95 -13.01
N PRO A 107 0.89 -6.16 -12.43
CA PRO A 107 1.91 -6.35 -11.40
C PRO A 107 3.32 -5.94 -11.86
N MET A 108 3.70 -6.36 -13.07
CA MET A 108 4.99 -6.04 -13.67
C MET A 108 5.11 -4.55 -13.98
N MET A 109 4.08 -3.97 -14.60
CA MET A 109 4.07 -2.55 -14.98
C MET A 109 4.14 -1.63 -13.77
N VAL A 110 3.36 -1.90 -12.72
CA VAL A 110 3.36 -1.09 -11.50
C VAL A 110 4.68 -1.22 -10.77
N ARG A 111 5.23 -2.44 -10.67
CA ARG A 111 6.59 -2.66 -10.15
C ARG A 111 7.62 -1.82 -10.90
N ASP A 112 7.64 -1.89 -12.22
CA ASP A 112 8.63 -1.19 -13.04
C ASP A 112 8.53 0.33 -12.88
N PHE A 113 7.32 0.88 -12.75
CA PHE A 113 7.14 2.30 -12.45
C PHE A 113 7.54 2.69 -11.02
N GLN A 114 7.55 1.74 -10.08
CA GLN A 114 7.93 1.96 -8.68
C GLN A 114 9.42 1.68 -8.41
N MET A 115 10.10 0.92 -9.27
CA MET A 115 11.51 0.52 -9.12
C MET A 115 12.47 1.69 -8.95
N VAL A 116 12.09 2.89 -9.40
CA VAL A 116 12.86 4.12 -9.18
C VAL A 116 13.18 4.33 -7.70
N VAL A 117 12.28 3.97 -6.79
CA VAL A 117 12.48 4.10 -5.33
C VAL A 117 13.70 3.30 -4.89
N GLY A 118 13.78 2.02 -5.24
CA GLY A 118 14.91 1.18 -4.85
C GLY A 118 16.20 1.53 -5.59
N ILE A 119 16.12 2.00 -6.84
CA ILE A 119 17.29 2.44 -7.61
C ILE A 119 17.94 3.64 -6.92
N GLU A 120 17.15 4.67 -6.62
CA GLU A 120 17.61 5.88 -5.93
C GLU A 120 18.11 5.54 -4.52
N ALA A 121 17.34 4.75 -3.75
CA ALA A 121 17.73 4.43 -2.39
C ALA A 121 19.03 3.61 -2.32
N ARG A 122 19.25 2.70 -3.27
CA ARG A 122 20.50 1.93 -3.37
C ARG A 122 21.71 2.82 -3.65
N GLU A 123 21.57 3.77 -4.57
CA GLU A 123 22.62 4.73 -4.90
C GLU A 123 22.91 5.67 -3.72
N GLN A 124 21.87 6.28 -3.14
CA GLN A 124 21.98 7.20 -2.03
C GLN A 124 22.59 6.54 -0.78
N PHE A 125 22.18 5.32 -0.46
CA PHE A 125 22.69 4.62 0.72
C PHE A 125 24.18 4.30 0.58
N LEU A 126 24.61 3.83 -0.60
CA LEU A 126 26.02 3.59 -0.89
C LEU A 126 26.84 4.89 -0.84
N GLU A 127 26.33 5.99 -1.39
CA GLU A 127 27.01 7.28 -1.36
C GLU A 127 27.19 7.80 0.07
N MET A 128 26.17 7.66 0.91
CA MET A 128 26.18 8.15 2.29
C MET A 128 27.03 7.30 3.25
N THR A 129 27.05 5.98 3.06
CA THR A 129 27.60 5.04 4.06
C THR A 129 28.80 4.24 3.56
N GLY A 130 29.00 4.14 2.25
CA GLY A 130 30.03 3.31 1.63
C GLY A 130 29.72 1.80 1.62
N HIS A 131 28.57 1.37 2.13
CA HIS A 131 28.12 -0.03 2.15
C HIS A 131 26.63 -0.15 1.82
N PHE A 132 26.14 -1.35 1.59
CA PHE A 132 24.69 -1.60 1.48
C PHE A 132 24.04 -1.60 2.87
N PRO A 133 22.72 -1.36 2.99
CA PRO A 133 22.03 -1.60 4.24
C PRO A 133 22.07 -3.09 4.59
N ASP A 134 22.05 -3.44 5.87
CA ASP A 134 22.00 -4.84 6.30
C ASP A 134 20.59 -5.42 6.10
N ALA A 135 19.55 -4.59 6.25
CA ALA A 135 18.17 -4.97 6.03
C ALA A 135 17.32 -3.88 5.36
N LEU A 136 16.31 -4.31 4.60
CA LEU A 136 15.23 -3.46 4.09
C LEU A 136 13.91 -3.80 4.79
N CYS A 137 13.13 -2.77 5.12
CA CYS A 137 11.77 -2.92 5.65
C CYS A 137 10.77 -2.06 4.87
N ALA A 138 9.67 -2.65 4.42
CA ALA A 138 8.56 -1.90 3.82
C ALA A 138 7.22 -2.57 4.12
N CYS A 139 6.16 -1.77 4.28
CA CYS A 139 4.82 -2.30 4.49
C CYS A 139 4.25 -2.97 3.23
N VAL A 140 3.46 -4.02 3.41
CA VAL A 140 2.88 -4.83 2.33
C VAL A 140 1.37 -4.90 2.50
N GLY A 141 0.67 -4.14 1.65
CA GLY A 141 -0.73 -4.40 1.29
C GLY A 141 -0.75 -5.16 -0.04
N GLY A 142 -1.14 -4.50 -1.13
CA GLY A 142 -0.97 -5.06 -2.48
C GLY A 142 0.51 -5.18 -2.92
N GLY A 143 1.40 -4.33 -2.39
CA GLY A 143 2.85 -4.53 -2.49
C GLY A 143 3.61 -3.64 -3.49
N SER A 144 3.01 -2.58 -4.05
CA SER A 144 3.70 -1.67 -4.98
C SER A 144 4.91 -0.95 -4.40
N ASN A 145 4.76 -0.30 -3.24
CA ASN A 145 5.86 0.44 -2.59
C ASN A 145 7.03 -0.49 -2.23
N SER A 146 6.73 -1.67 -1.72
CA SER A 146 7.71 -2.64 -1.25
C SER A 146 8.41 -3.30 -2.43
N ALA A 147 7.68 -3.70 -3.49
CA ALA A 147 8.30 -4.18 -4.72
C ALA A 147 9.23 -3.11 -5.34
N GLY A 148 8.80 -1.84 -5.37
CA GLY A 148 9.62 -0.73 -5.86
C GLY A 148 10.94 -0.56 -5.10
N LEU A 149 10.93 -0.73 -3.78
CA LEU A 149 12.16 -0.71 -2.97
C LEU A 149 12.99 -2.00 -3.15
N PHE A 150 12.37 -3.17 -3.13
CA PHE A 150 13.09 -4.45 -2.99
C PHE A 150 13.75 -4.93 -4.27
N ILE A 151 13.11 -4.73 -5.42
CA ILE A 151 13.56 -5.31 -6.70
C ILE A 151 15.02 -4.94 -7.03
N PRO A 152 15.45 -3.66 -6.89
CA PRO A 152 16.83 -3.27 -7.15
C PRO A 152 17.88 -3.90 -6.21
N PHE A 153 17.47 -4.47 -5.08
CA PHE A 153 18.36 -5.10 -4.08
C PHE A 153 18.34 -6.64 -4.10
N LEU A 154 17.55 -7.29 -4.97
CA LEU A 154 17.39 -8.75 -4.92
C LEU A 154 18.70 -9.52 -5.08
N ALA A 155 19.67 -8.98 -5.83
CA ALA A 155 20.98 -9.62 -6.03
C ALA A 155 22.03 -9.21 -4.99
N ASP A 156 21.74 -8.22 -4.14
CA ASP A 156 22.65 -7.74 -3.12
C ASP A 156 22.53 -8.58 -1.84
N PRO A 157 23.59 -8.66 -1.00
CA PRO A 157 23.59 -9.40 0.26
C PRO A 157 22.84 -8.64 1.36
N VAL A 158 21.56 -8.35 1.11
CA VAL A 158 20.68 -7.56 1.98
C VAL A 158 19.47 -8.41 2.37
N GLU A 159 19.18 -8.44 3.68
CA GLU A 159 17.98 -9.08 4.20
C GLU A 159 16.74 -8.23 3.86
N ILE A 160 15.67 -8.84 3.35
CA ILE A 160 14.49 -8.09 2.88
C ILE A 160 13.26 -8.52 3.65
N TYR A 161 12.61 -7.55 4.30
CA TYR A 161 11.42 -7.76 5.12
C TYR A 161 10.21 -6.98 4.59
N GLY A 162 9.23 -7.73 4.07
CA GLY A 162 7.87 -7.23 3.86
C GLY A 162 7.08 -7.27 5.17
N VAL A 163 6.37 -6.21 5.51
CA VAL A 163 5.64 -6.12 6.78
C VAL A 163 4.13 -6.04 6.54
N GLU A 164 3.42 -7.09 6.93
CA GLU A 164 1.97 -7.19 6.78
C GLU A 164 1.23 -6.71 8.04
N PRO A 165 -0.01 -6.19 7.92
CA PRO A 165 -0.78 -5.77 9.08
C PRO A 165 -1.38 -6.96 9.83
N LEU A 166 -1.03 -7.10 11.11
CA LEU A 166 -1.67 -8.03 12.04
C LEU A 166 -2.95 -7.45 12.67
N GLY A 167 -3.30 -6.22 12.32
CA GLY A 167 -4.49 -5.54 12.82
C GLY A 167 -4.59 -5.61 14.34
N ARG A 168 -5.71 -6.17 14.83
CA ARG A 168 -5.98 -6.38 16.26
C ARG A 168 -5.55 -7.75 16.77
N GLY A 169 -5.18 -8.69 15.90
CA GLY A 169 -4.81 -10.04 16.30
C GLY A 169 -4.81 -11.04 15.14
N THR A 170 -4.69 -12.32 15.48
CA THR A 170 -4.52 -13.41 14.51
C THR A 170 -5.84 -14.06 14.06
N GLU A 171 -6.96 -13.59 14.61
CA GLU A 171 -8.27 -14.15 14.31
C GLU A 171 -8.76 -13.67 12.93
N VAL A 172 -9.58 -14.51 12.28
CA VAL A 172 -10.18 -14.19 10.99
C VAL A 172 -10.98 -12.89 11.09
N GLY A 173 -10.71 -11.94 10.19
CA GLY A 173 -11.36 -10.63 10.18
C GLY A 173 -10.66 -9.57 11.04
N GLU A 174 -9.61 -9.91 11.78
CA GLU A 174 -8.89 -8.97 12.65
C GLU A 174 -7.51 -8.56 12.10
N HIS A 175 -7.10 -9.07 10.93
CA HIS A 175 -5.84 -8.75 10.27
C HIS A 175 -5.96 -8.77 8.74
N ALA A 176 -4.90 -8.31 8.04
CA ALA A 176 -4.72 -8.50 6.60
C ALA A 176 -3.34 -9.11 6.25
N ALA A 177 -2.73 -9.84 7.20
CA ALA A 177 -1.48 -10.59 7.02
C ALA A 177 -1.64 -11.81 6.09
N THR A 178 -1.58 -11.54 4.79
CA THR A 178 -1.97 -12.45 3.71
C THR A 178 -0.97 -13.56 3.45
N ILE A 179 0.33 -13.26 3.40
CA ILE A 179 1.37 -14.28 3.21
C ILE A 179 1.49 -15.14 4.46
N THR A 180 1.36 -14.52 5.64
CA THR A 180 1.49 -15.22 6.92
C THR A 180 0.36 -16.23 7.16
N TYR A 181 -0.89 -15.89 6.83
CA TYR A 181 -2.07 -16.72 7.18
C TYR A 181 -2.89 -17.20 5.98
N GLY A 182 -2.59 -16.70 4.78
CA GLY A 182 -3.30 -17.07 3.57
C GLY A 182 -2.79 -18.35 2.93
N LYS A 183 -3.47 -18.73 1.85
CA LYS A 183 -3.09 -19.86 0.97
C LYS A 183 -3.31 -19.45 -0.48
N LYS A 184 -2.74 -20.21 -1.42
CA LYS A 184 -2.87 -19.95 -2.85
C LYS A 184 -4.35 -19.88 -3.26
N GLY A 185 -4.72 -18.84 -4.01
CA GLY A 185 -6.09 -18.56 -4.45
C GLY A 185 -6.10 -17.53 -5.58
N ILE A 186 -7.29 -17.29 -6.13
CA ILE A 186 -7.49 -16.38 -7.26
C ILE A 186 -8.40 -15.25 -6.82
N LEU A 187 -7.95 -14.00 -6.98
CA LEU A 187 -8.75 -12.80 -6.73
C LEU A 187 -8.44 -11.76 -7.82
N HIS A 188 -9.45 -11.02 -8.27
CA HIS A 188 -9.30 -9.90 -9.22
C HIS A 188 -8.42 -10.21 -10.46
N GLY A 189 -8.51 -11.44 -10.99
CA GLY A 189 -7.82 -11.85 -12.22
C GLY A 189 -6.37 -12.31 -12.07
N PHE A 190 -5.87 -12.58 -10.86
CA PHE A 190 -4.53 -13.13 -10.65
C PHE A 190 -4.51 -14.22 -9.57
N GLU A 191 -3.55 -15.15 -9.69
CA GLU A 191 -3.26 -16.16 -8.67
C GLU A 191 -2.16 -15.65 -7.73
N SER A 192 -2.40 -15.72 -6.42
CA SER A 192 -1.43 -15.34 -5.38
C SER A 192 -1.84 -15.95 -4.04
N TYR A 193 -1.25 -15.49 -2.93
CA TYR A 193 -1.79 -15.75 -1.59
C TYR A 193 -3.07 -14.94 -1.36
N LEU A 194 -4.03 -15.59 -0.71
CA LEU A 194 -5.34 -15.04 -0.42
C LEU A 194 -5.82 -15.55 0.95
N LEU A 195 -6.30 -14.62 1.78
CA LEU A 195 -7.09 -14.94 2.96
C LEU A 195 -8.48 -15.37 2.50
N GLN A 196 -8.75 -16.67 2.54
CA GLN A 196 -9.96 -17.27 1.98
C GLN A 196 -10.48 -18.43 2.83
N ASP A 197 -11.78 -18.68 2.73
CA ASP A 197 -12.43 -19.78 3.41
C ASP A 197 -12.13 -21.15 2.73
N ASN A 198 -12.87 -22.18 3.13
CA ASN A 198 -12.72 -23.53 2.56
C ASN A 198 -13.30 -23.67 1.14
N LYS A 199 -14.14 -22.72 0.71
CA LYS A 199 -14.73 -22.67 -0.63
C LYS A 199 -13.91 -21.81 -1.60
N GLY A 200 -12.91 -21.10 -1.08
CA GLY A 200 -12.06 -20.19 -1.85
C GLY A 200 -12.61 -18.77 -1.93
N GLU A 201 -13.63 -18.45 -1.12
CA GLU A 201 -14.18 -17.11 -1.05
C GLU A 201 -13.30 -16.21 -0.16
N PRO A 202 -13.02 -14.95 -0.56
CA PRO A 202 -12.23 -14.03 0.24
C PRO A 202 -12.84 -13.81 1.62
N LEU A 203 -12.02 -13.91 2.66
CA LEU A 203 -12.40 -13.61 4.04
C LEU A 203 -12.43 -12.09 4.29
N PRO A 204 -13.23 -11.62 5.26
CA PRO A 204 -13.09 -10.25 5.76
C PRO A 204 -11.68 -10.07 6.34
N VAL A 205 -11.15 -8.86 6.20
CA VAL A 205 -9.85 -8.44 6.70
C VAL A 205 -9.98 -7.12 7.43
N TYR A 206 -8.95 -6.79 8.20
CA TYR A 206 -8.89 -5.54 8.93
C TYR A 206 -7.45 -5.04 9.10
N SER A 207 -7.29 -3.72 8.98
CA SER A 207 -6.12 -2.97 9.46
C SER A 207 -6.54 -1.55 9.82
N ILE A 208 -5.88 -0.94 10.80
CA ILE A 208 -6.04 0.51 11.04
C ILE A 208 -5.62 1.35 9.82
N ALA A 209 -4.65 0.85 9.04
CA ALA A 209 -4.15 1.50 7.85
C ALA A 209 -4.95 1.04 6.64
N SER A 210 -5.88 1.87 6.16
CA SER A 210 -6.77 1.52 5.05
C SER A 210 -6.04 1.15 3.75
N GLY A 211 -4.79 1.57 3.55
CA GLY A 211 -3.97 1.14 2.41
C GLY A 211 -3.40 -0.29 2.51
N LEU A 212 -3.44 -0.92 3.69
CA LEU A 212 -3.02 -2.31 3.92
C LEU A 212 -4.20 -3.28 4.10
N ASP A 213 -5.43 -2.78 4.15
CA ASP A 213 -6.66 -3.55 4.38
C ASP A 213 -7.12 -4.28 3.09
N TYR A 214 -6.36 -5.31 2.69
CA TYR A 214 -6.59 -6.05 1.45
C TYR A 214 -6.29 -7.56 1.66
N PRO A 215 -7.18 -8.48 1.24
CA PRO A 215 -7.06 -9.91 1.57
C PRO A 215 -6.07 -10.70 0.69
N SER A 216 -5.41 -10.06 -0.26
CA SER A 216 -4.45 -10.68 -1.17
C SER A 216 -3.16 -9.85 -1.26
N VAL A 217 -2.21 -10.30 -2.07
CA VAL A 217 -0.89 -9.67 -2.22
C VAL A 217 -0.40 -9.83 -3.66
N GLY A 218 0.45 -8.93 -4.15
CA GLY A 218 1.02 -9.04 -5.49
C GLY A 218 1.69 -10.40 -5.75
N PRO A 219 1.52 -10.98 -6.96
CA PRO A 219 2.02 -12.33 -7.25
C PRO A 219 3.56 -12.43 -7.19
N GLU A 220 4.28 -11.34 -7.41
CA GLU A 220 5.74 -11.31 -7.30
C GLU A 220 6.20 -11.40 -5.84
N HIS A 221 5.45 -10.81 -4.89
CA HIS A 221 5.70 -11.00 -3.46
C HIS A 221 5.50 -12.46 -3.05
N ALA A 222 4.42 -13.09 -3.51
CA ALA A 222 4.17 -14.51 -3.29
C ALA A 222 5.31 -15.38 -3.85
N PHE A 223 5.78 -15.08 -5.07
CA PHE A 223 6.90 -15.81 -5.68
C PHE A 223 8.20 -15.63 -4.88
N LEU A 224 8.55 -14.39 -4.51
CA LEU A 224 9.78 -14.09 -3.77
C LEU A 224 9.76 -14.61 -2.33
N HIS A 225 8.57 -14.75 -1.74
CA HIS A 225 8.35 -15.49 -0.50
C HIS A 225 8.66 -16.98 -0.67
N ASP A 226 8.02 -17.64 -1.64
CA ASP A 226 8.20 -19.07 -1.92
C ASP A 226 9.66 -19.40 -2.26
N ALA A 227 10.36 -18.48 -2.94
CA ALA A 227 11.78 -18.58 -3.26
C ALA A 227 12.72 -18.34 -2.06
N GLY A 228 12.18 -17.89 -0.91
CA GLY A 228 12.95 -17.58 0.29
C GLY A 228 13.78 -16.30 0.20
N ARG A 229 13.54 -15.45 -0.80
CA ARG A 229 14.31 -14.21 -0.99
C ARG A 229 13.80 -13.06 -0.14
N ILE A 230 12.49 -13.00 0.10
CA ILE A 230 11.85 -12.01 0.96
C ILE A 230 11.21 -12.71 2.16
N HIS A 231 11.50 -12.19 3.35
CA HIS A 231 10.86 -12.59 4.59
C HIS A 231 9.64 -11.70 4.85
N TYR A 232 8.54 -12.31 5.32
CA TYR A 232 7.36 -11.57 5.69
C TYR A 232 7.19 -11.60 7.20
N ALA A 233 7.10 -10.42 7.78
CA ALA A 233 6.85 -10.20 9.19
C ALA A 233 5.53 -9.44 9.37
N THR A 234 5.11 -9.29 10.61
CA THR A 234 3.86 -8.62 10.93
C THR A 234 4.05 -7.49 11.95
N ALA A 235 3.15 -6.51 11.86
CA ALA A 235 3.01 -5.44 12.85
C ALA A 235 1.53 -5.27 13.23
N THR A 236 1.23 -5.17 14.52
CA THR A 236 -0.14 -4.88 15.00
C THR A 236 -0.48 -3.40 14.83
N ASP A 237 -1.77 -3.06 14.92
CA ASP A 237 -2.25 -1.68 14.95
C ASP A 237 -1.51 -0.87 16.03
N GLU A 238 -1.39 -1.40 17.25
CA GLU A 238 -0.72 -0.73 18.37
C GLU A 238 0.78 -0.50 18.10
N GLU A 239 1.48 -1.47 17.52
CA GLU A 239 2.88 -1.31 17.15
C GLU A 239 3.08 -0.23 16.07
N ALA A 240 2.19 -0.21 15.07
CA ALA A 240 2.23 0.80 14.02
C ALA A 240 1.92 2.21 14.56
N VAL A 241 0.92 2.35 15.45
CA VAL A 241 0.58 3.64 16.06
C VAL A 241 1.71 4.13 16.99
N ARG A 242 2.35 3.23 17.74
CA ARG A 242 3.55 3.59 18.51
C ARG A 242 4.66 4.11 17.60
N ALA A 243 4.97 3.42 16.50
CA ALA A 243 5.99 3.85 15.55
C ALA A 243 5.65 5.19 14.88
N PHE A 244 4.36 5.43 14.59
CA PHE A 244 3.86 6.72 14.08
C PHE A 244 4.23 7.86 15.03
N PHE A 245 3.92 7.70 16.33
CA PHE A 245 4.21 8.73 17.31
C PHE A 245 5.71 8.87 17.58
N MET A 246 6.46 7.77 17.64
CA MET A 246 7.91 7.81 17.83
C MET A 246 8.59 8.64 16.73
N LEU A 247 8.27 8.37 15.46
CA LEU A 247 8.85 9.12 14.35
C LEU A 247 8.45 10.60 14.39
N SER A 248 7.19 10.87 14.75
CA SER A 248 6.67 12.24 14.88
C SER A 248 7.39 13.02 15.98
N ARG A 249 7.64 12.39 17.13
CA ARG A 249 8.19 13.05 18.33
C ARG A 249 9.71 13.18 18.29
N TYR A 250 10.41 12.14 17.83
CA TYR A 250 11.88 12.12 17.84
C TYR A 250 12.49 12.70 16.57
N GLU A 251 11.84 12.57 15.42
CA GLU A 251 12.39 13.00 14.13
C GLU A 251 11.57 14.13 13.46
N GLY A 252 10.44 14.53 14.03
CA GLY A 252 9.60 15.59 13.47
C GLY A 252 8.93 15.22 12.14
N ILE A 253 8.80 13.93 11.83
CA ILE A 253 8.20 13.41 10.61
C ILE A 253 6.91 12.69 10.97
N ILE A 254 5.78 13.11 10.38
CA ILE A 254 4.48 12.46 10.56
C ILE A 254 4.29 11.40 9.44
N PRO A 255 4.48 10.10 9.71
CA PRO A 255 4.39 9.06 8.68
C PRO A 255 2.94 8.67 8.40
N ALA A 256 2.66 8.12 7.22
CA ALA A 256 1.40 7.41 6.99
C ALA A 256 1.33 6.15 7.87
N LEU A 257 0.13 5.77 8.33
CA LEU A 257 -0.02 4.55 9.15
C LEU A 257 0.44 3.29 8.42
N GLU A 258 0.33 3.24 7.09
CA GLU A 258 0.89 2.18 6.27
C GLU A 258 2.41 2.08 6.49
N SER A 259 3.13 3.19 6.29
CA SER A 259 4.58 3.27 6.47
C SER A 259 5.02 2.93 7.90
N SER A 260 4.22 3.31 8.89
CA SER A 260 4.48 3.02 10.29
C SER A 260 4.52 1.52 10.60
N HIS A 261 3.85 0.65 9.83
CA HIS A 261 4.00 -0.80 10.00
C HIS A 261 5.42 -1.25 9.65
N GLY A 262 5.95 -0.78 8.51
CA GLY A 262 7.32 -1.04 8.10
C GLY A 262 8.34 -0.56 9.14
N LEU A 263 8.12 0.65 9.66
CA LEU A 263 8.95 1.23 10.71
C LEU A 263 8.85 0.47 12.05
N ALA A 264 7.65 0.08 12.46
CA ALA A 264 7.44 -0.66 13.70
C ALA A 264 8.22 -1.97 13.72
N TYR A 265 8.23 -2.71 12.59
CA TYR A 265 9.05 -3.89 12.48
C TYR A 265 10.55 -3.57 12.46
N ALA A 266 10.97 -2.51 11.78
CA ALA A 266 12.37 -2.08 11.77
C ALA A 266 12.90 -1.77 13.19
N ILE A 267 12.09 -1.13 14.04
CA ILE A 267 12.41 -0.89 15.45
C ILE A 267 12.56 -2.21 16.23
N LYS A 268 11.66 -3.18 16.02
CA LYS A 268 11.77 -4.52 16.63
C LYS A 268 13.02 -5.27 16.13
N LEU A 269 13.36 -5.12 14.85
CA LEU A 269 14.49 -5.77 14.22
C LEU A 269 15.82 -5.16 14.72
N SER A 270 15.90 -3.84 14.86
CA SER A 270 17.12 -3.16 15.35
C SER A 270 17.51 -3.61 16.75
N GLN A 271 16.53 -3.83 17.64
CA GLN A 271 16.75 -4.38 18.98
C GLN A 271 17.39 -5.78 18.96
N LYS A 272 17.10 -6.59 17.92
CA LYS A 272 17.69 -7.92 17.73
C LYS A 272 19.08 -7.85 17.11
N MET A 273 19.26 -6.98 16.10
CA MET A 273 20.54 -6.81 15.39
C MET A 273 21.61 -6.17 16.26
N LYS A 274 21.25 -5.24 17.14
CA LYS A 274 22.12 -4.41 18.00
C LYS A 274 23.06 -3.44 17.27
N THR A 275 23.54 -3.80 16.09
CA THR A 275 24.43 -3.01 15.24
C THR A 275 24.04 -3.16 13.78
N GLY A 276 24.50 -2.25 12.93
CA GLY A 276 24.21 -2.25 11.49
C GLY A 276 23.13 -1.23 11.15
N SER A 277 22.52 -1.42 9.99
CA SER A 277 21.68 -0.43 9.35
C SER A 277 20.44 -1.04 8.70
N ILE A 278 19.31 -0.38 8.87
CA ILE A 278 18.03 -0.80 8.31
C ILE A 278 17.49 0.37 7.48
N LEU A 279 17.22 0.12 6.21
CA LEU A 279 16.57 1.08 5.33
C LEU A 279 15.05 0.81 5.32
N VAL A 280 14.27 1.81 5.73
CA VAL A 280 12.81 1.72 5.81
C VAL A 280 12.17 2.53 4.68
N ASN A 281 11.23 1.94 3.93
CA ASN A 281 10.43 2.70 2.97
C ASN A 281 9.33 3.50 3.68
N LEU A 282 9.53 4.81 3.84
CA LEU A 282 8.45 5.72 4.26
C LEU A 282 7.54 6.05 3.08
N SER A 283 6.68 5.10 2.73
CA SER A 283 5.83 5.11 1.54
C SER A 283 4.85 6.28 1.44
N GLY A 284 4.59 7.02 2.53
CA GLY A 284 3.72 8.18 2.51
C GLY A 284 3.76 9.00 3.80
N ARG A 285 3.15 10.19 3.72
CA ARG A 285 2.98 11.11 4.85
C ARG A 285 1.63 10.94 5.53
N GLY A 286 1.59 11.24 6.82
CA GLY A 286 0.46 10.95 7.70
C GLY A 286 -0.65 12.00 7.75
N ASP A 287 -0.63 13.06 6.94
CA ASP A 287 -1.67 14.12 7.00
C ASP A 287 -3.10 13.57 6.89
N LYS A 288 -3.27 12.47 6.15
CA LYS A 288 -4.57 11.79 5.97
C LYS A 288 -5.05 11.04 7.21
N ASP A 289 -4.14 10.74 8.13
CA ASP A 289 -4.37 9.88 9.29
C ASP A 289 -4.51 10.69 10.60
N ILE A 290 -4.16 11.99 10.59
CA ILE A 290 -4.11 12.84 11.80
C ILE A 290 -5.45 12.87 12.54
N ASP A 291 -6.55 13.22 11.87
CA ASP A 291 -7.85 13.36 12.52
C ASP A 291 -8.28 12.05 13.20
N TYR A 292 -8.05 10.92 12.53
CA TYR A 292 -8.38 9.59 13.05
C TYR A 292 -7.49 9.21 14.24
N ILE A 293 -6.19 9.54 14.17
CA ILE A 293 -5.24 9.26 15.24
C ILE A 293 -5.52 10.12 16.47
N GLU A 294 -5.81 11.40 16.29
CA GLU A 294 -6.23 12.29 17.38
C GLU A 294 -7.50 11.78 18.05
N GLU A 295 -8.54 11.45 17.26
CA GLU A 295 -9.82 10.98 17.79
C GLU A 295 -9.67 9.70 18.63
N LYS A 296 -8.83 8.76 18.18
CA LYS A 296 -8.74 7.42 18.79
C LYS A 296 -7.62 7.27 19.83
N TYR A 297 -6.51 7.99 19.66
CA TYR A 297 -5.28 7.84 20.47
C TYR A 297 -4.82 9.15 21.12
N GLY A 298 -5.52 10.26 20.90
CA GLY A 298 -5.09 11.58 21.36
C GLY A 298 -3.73 11.94 20.77
N PHE A 299 -2.84 12.45 21.62
CA PHE A 299 -1.47 12.85 21.23
C PHE A 299 -0.42 11.78 21.52
N GLY A 300 -0.84 10.55 21.81
CA GLY A 300 0.05 9.40 21.94
C GLY A 300 0.81 9.33 23.27
N ASP A 301 0.42 10.07 24.31
CA ASP A 301 1.12 10.09 25.61
C ASP A 301 1.22 8.70 26.27
N GLN A 302 0.25 7.83 26.02
CA GLN A 302 0.25 6.44 26.48
C GLN A 302 1.43 5.60 25.94
N PHE A 303 2.08 6.05 24.86
CA PHE A 303 3.23 5.36 24.26
C PHE A 303 4.58 5.84 24.83
N PHE A 304 4.60 6.85 25.71
CA PHE A 304 5.82 7.51 26.21
C PHE A 304 5.84 7.64 27.75
N GLY A 305 5.37 6.62 28.48
CA GLY A 305 5.40 6.58 29.95
C GLY A 305 6.81 6.40 30.55
N GLU A 306 6.94 6.62 31.86
CA GLU A 306 8.17 6.90 32.65
C GLU A 306 9.37 5.91 32.56
N ASP A 307 9.30 4.84 31.78
CA ASP A 307 10.35 3.81 31.66
C ASP A 307 11.04 3.75 30.26
N GLU A 308 10.93 4.79 29.43
CA GLU A 308 11.81 5.02 28.26
C GLU A 308 12.93 6.03 28.52
#